data_AF-A0A7K1F8M6-F1
#
_entry.id   AF-A0A7K1F8M6-F1
#
_cell.length_a   1.000
_cell.length_b   1.000
_cell.length_c   1.000
_cell.angle_alpha   90.00
_cell.angle_beta   90.00
_cell.angle_gamma   90.00
#
_symmetry.space_group_name_H-M   'P 1'
#
loop_
_entity.id
_entity.type
_entity.pdbx_description
1 polymer ?
#
loop_
_entity_poly.entity_id
_entity_poly.type
_entity_poly.pdbx_seq_one_letter_code
_entity_poly.pdbx_strand_id
1 'polypeptide(L)' 'KLRPTRLHDLRHLHATELLRLGEPLHVVSDRLGHRDPMVTATIYAHVTDEQAETASNTFANGTRTAL' A
#
# COMPACT_ATOMS: atom_id res chain seq x y z
N LYS A 1 14.64 8.37 25.70
CA LYS A 1 14.45 9.49 24.76
C LYS A 1 13.94 8.91 23.44
N LEU A 2 12.75 9.31 22.98
CA LEU A 2 12.24 8.89 21.68
C LEU A 2 13.01 9.62 20.57
N ARG A 3 13.24 8.95 19.43
CA ARG A 3 13.88 9.59 18.27
C ARG A 3 12.97 10.73 17.78
N PRO A 4 13.52 11.84 17.26
CA PRO A 4 12.71 12.90 16.69
C PRO A 4 11.95 12.34 15.47
N THR A 5 10.63 12.24 15.57
CA THR A 5 9.75 11.88 14.45
C THR A 5 9.22 13.17 13.84
N ARG A 6 9.40 13.35 12.53
CA ARG A 6 8.86 14.50 11.79
C ARG A 6 7.40 14.21 11.41
N LEU A 7 6.58 15.25 11.26
CA LEU A 7 5.20 15.09 10.78
C LEU A 7 5.12 14.33 9.43
N HIS A 8 6.13 14.49 8.58
CA HIS A 8 6.25 13.76 7.32
C HIS A 8 6.40 12.25 7.50
N ASP A 9 7.02 11.79 8.60
CA ASP A 9 7.19 10.36 8.88
C ASP A 9 5.84 9.71 9.23
N LEU A 10 4.94 10.46 9.89
CA LEU A 10 3.57 10.02 10.15
C LEU A 10 2.75 9.90 8.86
N ARG A 11 2.92 10.85 7.93
CA ARG A 11 2.31 10.77 6.60
C ARG A 11 2.80 9.54 5.84
N HIS A 12 4.09 9.22 5.96
CA HIS A 12 4.68 8.00 5.41
C HIS A 12 4.07 6.74 6.00
N LEU A 13 4.08 6.62 7.33
CA LEU A 13 3.52 5.47 8.03
C LEU A 13 2.05 5.24 7.64
N HIS A 14 1.26 6.32 7.62
CA HIS A 14 -0.16 6.27 7.28
C HIS A 14 -0.40 5.75 5.85
N ALA A 15 0.36 6.24 4.88
CA ALA A 15 0.23 5.80 3.49
C ALA A 15 0.67 4.33 3.29
N THR A 16 1.80 3.95 3.88
CA THR A 16 2.32 2.58 3.82
C THR A 16 1.36 1.59 4.47
N GLU A 17 0.76 1.94 5.61
CA GLU A 17 -0.15 1.04 6.32
C GLU A 17 -1.46 0.81 5.56
N LEU A 18 -2.02 1.86 4.93
CA LEU A 18 -3.20 1.72 4.07
C LEU A 18 -2.95 0.77 2.89
N LEU A 19 -1.80 0.91 2.23
CA LEU A 19 -1.42 0.01 1.13
C LEU A 19 -1.16 -1.41 1.63
N ARG A 20 -0.59 -1.58 2.82
CA ARG A 20 -0.41 -2.89 3.45
C ARG A 20 -1.75 -3.59 3.72
N LEU A 21 -2.76 -2.82 4.13
CA LEU A 21 -4.13 -3.31 4.35
C LEU A 21 -4.90 -3.60 3.05
N GLY A 22 -4.29 -3.38 1.88
CA GLY A 22 -4.88 -3.67 0.58
C GLY A 22 -5.73 -2.54 -0.01
N GLU A 23 -5.67 -1.33 0.56
CA GLU A 23 -6.36 -0.17 -0.02
C GLU A 23 -5.81 0.14 -1.42
N PRO A 24 -6.66 0.37 -2.44
CA PRO A 24 -6.18 0.69 -3.78
C PRO A 24 -5.33 1.96 -3.81
N LEU A 25 -4.25 1.92 -4.59
CA LEU A 25 -3.28 3.01 -4.71
C LEU A 25 -3.93 4.37 -5.03
N HIS A 26 -4.91 4.40 -5.93
CA HIS A 26 -5.59 5.63 -6.32
C HIS A 26 -6.41 6.24 -5.18
N VAL A 27 -7.00 5.42 -4.29
CA VAL A 27 -7.72 5.87 -3.10
C VAL A 27 -6.75 6.45 -2.07
N VAL A 28 -5.64 5.76 -1.81
CA VAL A 28 -4.58 6.28 -0.92
C VAL A 28 -4.04 7.60 -1.47
N SER A 29 -3.84 7.70 -2.78
CA SER A 29 -3.37 8.93 -3.45
C SER A 29 -4.34 10.10 -3.27
N ASP A 30 -5.63 9.88 -3.49
CA ASP A 30 -6.67 10.90 -3.34
C ASP A 30 -6.76 11.36 -1.88
N ARG A 31 -6.73 10.42 -0.93
CA ARG A 31 -6.69 10.70 0.52
C ARG A 31 -5.50 11.56 0.94
N LEU A 32 -4.36 11.42 0.26
CA LEU A 32 -3.16 12.22 0.50
C LEU A 32 -3.18 13.56 -0.23
N GLY A 33 -4.11 13.77 -1.18
CA GLY A 33 -4.18 14.97 -2.01
C GLY A 33 -3.09 15.04 -3.07
N HIS A 34 -2.58 13.90 -3.53
CA HIS A 34 -1.62 13.87 -4.64
C HIS A 34 -2.36 13.98 -5.97
N ARG A 35 -1.99 15.00 -6.77
CA ARG A 35 -2.52 15.20 -8.13
C ARG A 35 -2.14 14.07 -9.09
N ASP A 36 -1.01 13.42 -8.83
CA ASP A 36 -0.50 12.30 -9.62
C ASP A 36 -0.32 11.08 -8.71
N PRO A 37 -1.09 10.00 -8.93
CA PRO A 37 -0.96 8.73 -8.20
C PRO A 37 0.42 8.09 -8.29
N MET A 38 1.22 8.40 -9.30
CA MET A 38 2.59 7.89 -9.42
C MET A 38 3.50 8.42 -8.30
N VAL A 39 3.20 9.59 -7.73
CA VAL A 39 3.88 10.09 -6.52
C VAL A 39 3.64 9.13 -5.36
N THR A 40 2.40 8.68 -5.19
CA THR A 40 2.03 7.70 -4.15
C THR A 40 2.69 6.35 -4.40
N ALA A 41 2.70 5.89 -5.66
CA ALA A 41 3.31 4.61 -6.03
C ALA A 41 4.80 4.58 -5.70
N THR A 42 5.52 5.61 -6.14
CA THR A 42 6.98 5.70 -6.00
C THR A 42 7.41 5.76 -4.53
N ILE A 43 6.61 6.41 -3.69
CA ILE A 43 7.00 6.72 -2.33
C ILE A 43 6.52 5.65 -1.33
N TYR A 44 5.36 5.03 -1.55
CA TYR A 44 4.70 4.19 -0.54
C TYR A 44 4.39 2.75 -0.97
N ALA A 45 4.34 2.44 -2.27
CA ALA A 45 3.89 1.14 -2.78
C ALA A 45 5.04 0.13 -2.95
N HIS A 46 5.86 -0.07 -1.91
CA HIS A 46 6.86 -1.13 -1.91
C HIS A 46 6.16 -2.48 -1.66
N VAL A 47 6.34 -3.42 -2.58
CA VAL A 47 5.79 -4.77 -2.44
C VAL A 47 6.59 -5.55 -1.39
N THR A 48 5.92 -6.08 -0.38
CA THR A 48 6.49 -7.05 0.56
C THR A 48 6.31 -8.48 0.06
N ASP A 49 7.13 -9.40 0.57
CA ASP A 49 7.02 -10.83 0.23
C ASP A 49 5.62 -11.38 0.57
N GLU A 50 5.05 -10.96 1.70
CA GLU A 50 3.69 -11.31 2.13
C GLU A 50 2.63 -10.84 1.12
N GLN A 51 2.76 -9.63 0.58
CA GLN A 51 1.84 -9.10 -0.42
C GLN A 51 1.94 -9.88 -1.75
N ALA A 52 3.15 -10.25 -2.16
CA ALA A 52 3.37 -11.04 -3.37
C ALA A 52 2.79 -12.46 -3.24
N GLU A 53 2.99 -13.09 -2.09
CA GLU A 53 2.42 -14.40 -1.77
C GLU A 53 0.89 -14.34 -1.72
N THR A 54 0.33 -13.34 -1.04
CA THR A 54 -1.12 -13.12 -0.96
C THR A 54 -1.73 -12.97 -2.35
N ALA A 55 -1.14 -12.13 -3.21
CA ALA A 55 -1.62 -11.94 -4.58
C ALA A 55 -1.63 -13.26 -5.39
N SER A 56 -0.58 -14.06 -5.25
CA SER A 56 -0.46 -15.38 -5.90
C SER A 56 -1.54 -16.35 -5.40
N ASN A 57 -1.76 -16.40 -4.08
CA ASN A 57 -2.77 -17.25 -3.46
C ASN A 57 -4.20 -16.84 -3.83
N THR A 58 -4.50 -15.54 -3.85
CA THR A 58 -5.79 -15.01 -4.29
C THR A 58 -6.09 -15.44 -5.73
N PHE A 59 -5.11 -15.33 -6.63
CA PHE A 59 -5.27 -15.77 -8.02
C PHE A 59 -5.52 -17.29 -8.10
N ALA A 60 -4.69 -18.10 -7.42
CA ALA A 60 -4.81 -19.56 -7.44
C ALA A 60 -6.14 -20.07 -6.86
N ASN A 61 -6.67 -19.40 -5.85
CA ASN A 61 -7.97 -19.76 -5.26
C ASN A 61 -9.14 -19.33 -6.15
N GLY A 62 -9.08 -18.13 -6.74
CA GLY A 62 -10.11 -17.64 -7.63
C GLY A 62 -10.30 -18.52 -8.88
N THR A 63 -9.21 -19.05 -9.44
CA THR A 63 -9.27 -19.98 -10.56
C THR A 63 -9.82 -21.36 -10.17
N ARG A 64 -9.57 -21.82 -8.94
CA ARG A 64 -10.09 -23.10 -8.44
C ARG A 64 -11.59 -23.06 -8.16
N THR A 65 -12.14 -21.92 -7.73
CA THR A 65 -13.58 -21.76 -7.46
C THR A 65 -14.41 -21.57 -8.73
N ALA A 66 -13.78 -21.15 -9.83
CA ALA A 66 -14.45 -20.93 -11.12
C ALA A 66 -14.50 -22.20 -12.02
N LEU A 67 -13.91 -23.31 -11.58
CA LEU A 67 -13.96 -24.63 -12.22
C LEU A 67 -14.81 -25.59 -11.39
#